data_AF-A0A934FG42-F1
#
_entry.id   AF-A0A934FG42-F1
#
_cell.length_a   1.000
_cell.length_b   1.000
_cell.length_c   1.000
_cell.angle_alpha   90.00
_cell.angle_beta   90.00
_cell.angle_gamma   90.00
#
_symmetry.space_group_name_H-M   'P 1'
#
loop_
_entity.id
_entity.type
_entity.pdbx_description
1 polymer ?
#
loop_
_entity_poly.entity_id
_entity_poly.type
_entity_poly.pdbx_seq_one_letter_code
_entity_poly.pdbx_strand_id
1 'polypeptide(L)'
;MLFDPANRSELIDVLEYERYILKKSIRIQEMKLGKASPLTITVSDNPPHEGSIKFTESLTSVAESEVIKSLSPLIFVSAFKICDMIIEWVLNENGKKPKGHFWNFMTKISAIQDHSIIFPDFLQTEPLFNKVLISIFIYFRPRRNAIVHGGWGKQVDGDLHFNFKYEDQLSSPKSTVNEKLRHDDILTFADYAVKLSDLLITPSSKNTITIDAIKYLSDRLKHFHKENEFGITLPRYFNVVRKTVKEEIDIDEILKILKIQTLEAPFSFHLTIIKNLSVNNANFSPANNSCGQV
;
A
#
# COMPACT_ATOMS: atom_id res chain seq x y z
N MET A 1 -27.14 2.77 -7.41
CA MET A 1 -26.43 4.08 -7.46
C MET A 1 -25.09 3.81 -8.12
N LEU A 2 -24.45 4.79 -8.76
CA LEU A 2 -23.05 4.61 -9.20
C LEU A 2 -22.18 4.16 -8.00
N PHE A 3 -21.34 3.15 -8.19
CA PHE A 3 -20.39 2.64 -7.18
C PHE A 3 -21.02 2.07 -5.90
N ASP A 4 -22.18 1.41 -6.03
CA ASP A 4 -22.88 0.76 -4.92
C ASP A 4 -22.21 -0.55 -4.45
N PRO A 5 -22.64 -1.15 -3.32
CA PRO A 5 -21.98 -2.34 -2.76
C PRO A 5 -21.91 -3.56 -3.69
N ALA A 6 -22.90 -3.74 -4.58
CA ALA A 6 -22.90 -4.87 -5.52
C ALA A 6 -21.79 -4.72 -6.57
N ASN A 7 -21.64 -3.51 -7.10
CA ASN A 7 -20.60 -3.17 -8.07
C ASN A 7 -19.18 -3.21 -7.48
N ARG A 8 -19.06 -3.04 -6.15
CA ARG A 8 -17.78 -3.24 -5.44
C ARG A 8 -17.44 -4.71 -5.25
N SER A 9 -18.43 -5.60 -5.17
CA SER A 9 -18.18 -7.05 -5.15
C SER A 9 -17.53 -7.52 -6.45
N GLU A 10 -18.02 -7.03 -7.59
CA GLU A 10 -17.41 -7.31 -8.89
C GLU A 10 -15.95 -6.79 -8.97
N LEU A 11 -15.70 -5.59 -8.44
CA LEU A 11 -14.34 -5.06 -8.34
C LEU A 11 -13.44 -5.92 -7.42
N ILE A 12 -13.98 -6.45 -6.31
CA ILE A 12 -13.23 -7.36 -5.43
C ILE A 12 -12.79 -8.59 -6.22
N ASP A 13 -13.73 -9.24 -6.90
CA ASP A 13 -13.50 -10.51 -7.60
C ASP A 13 -12.45 -10.35 -8.70
N VAL A 14 -12.53 -9.25 -9.45
CA VAL A 14 -11.61 -8.96 -10.56
C VAL A 14 -10.22 -8.55 -10.06
N LEU A 15 -10.11 -7.89 -8.91
CA LEU A 15 -8.83 -7.45 -8.35
C LEU A 15 -8.17 -8.48 -7.41
N GLU A 16 -8.88 -9.51 -6.96
CA GLU A 16 -8.47 -10.37 -5.84
C GLU A 16 -7.05 -10.93 -6.00
N TYR A 17 -6.79 -11.56 -7.16
CA TYR A 17 -5.53 -12.22 -7.42
C TYR A 17 -4.34 -11.25 -7.43
N GLU A 18 -4.46 -10.14 -8.16
CA GLU A 18 -3.36 -9.17 -8.28
C GLU A 18 -3.13 -8.45 -6.95
N ARG A 19 -4.19 -8.13 -6.21
CA ARG A 19 -4.08 -7.57 -4.85
C ARG A 19 -3.41 -8.56 -3.91
N TYR A 20 -3.75 -9.86 -3.98
CA TYR A 20 -3.13 -10.88 -3.15
C TYR A 20 -1.62 -10.96 -3.38
N ILE A 21 -1.18 -11.03 -4.64
CA ILE A 21 0.25 -11.05 -5.01
C ILE A 21 0.97 -9.83 -4.46
N LEU A 22 0.43 -8.64 -4.73
CA LEU A 22 1.08 -7.39 -4.32
C LEU A 22 1.12 -7.25 -2.80
N LYS A 23 0.04 -7.57 -2.08
CA LYS A 23 0.02 -7.51 -0.61
C LYS A 23 1.06 -8.45 0.00
N LYS A 24 1.27 -9.64 -0.57
CA LYS A 24 2.32 -10.56 -0.11
C LYS A 24 3.71 -10.03 -0.40
N SER A 25 3.92 -9.49 -1.60
CA SER A 25 5.23 -8.99 -2.05
C SER A 25 5.66 -7.71 -1.30
N ILE A 26 4.73 -6.76 -1.14
CA ILE A 26 4.94 -5.48 -0.45
C ILE A 26 5.11 -5.70 1.05
N ARG A 27 4.32 -6.58 1.69
CA ARG A 27 4.47 -6.86 3.13
C ARG A 27 5.86 -7.40 3.49
N ILE A 28 6.41 -8.30 2.65
CA ILE A 28 7.78 -8.80 2.80
C ILE A 28 8.79 -7.65 2.74
N GLN A 29 8.47 -6.61 1.97
CA GLN A 29 9.31 -5.44 1.82
C GLN A 29 9.09 -4.35 2.89
N GLU A 30 7.87 -4.05 3.32
CA GLU A 30 7.58 -3.15 4.46
C GLU A 30 8.30 -3.65 5.73
N MET A 31 8.49 -4.96 5.86
CA MET A 31 9.28 -5.58 6.92
C MET A 31 10.81 -5.44 6.75
N LYS A 32 11.31 -5.02 5.58
CA LYS A 32 12.75 -5.03 5.24
C LYS A 32 13.34 -3.74 4.65
N LEU A 33 12.56 -2.85 4.05
CA LEU A 33 13.02 -1.57 3.49
C LEU A 33 13.34 -0.51 4.55
N GLY A 34 13.39 -0.85 5.84
CA GLY A 34 13.89 0.09 6.85
C GLY A 34 13.13 1.42 6.90
N LYS A 35 11.81 1.40 6.71
CA LYS A 35 10.91 2.50 7.09
C LYS A 35 9.68 2.01 7.86
N ALA A 36 9.82 0.94 8.65
CA ALA A 36 9.11 0.90 9.92
C ALA A 36 9.83 1.87 10.85
N SER A 37 9.11 2.75 11.56
CA SER A 37 9.73 3.58 12.59
C SER A 37 10.56 2.68 13.51
N PRO A 38 11.85 3.01 13.78
CA PRO A 38 12.65 2.27 14.75
C PRO A 38 12.01 2.31 16.14
N LEU A 39 11.06 3.23 16.40
CA LEU A 39 10.34 3.29 17.66
C LEU A 39 9.22 2.25 17.70
N THR A 40 9.42 1.21 18.52
CA THR A 40 8.31 0.60 19.24
C THR A 40 8.09 1.41 20.51
N ILE A 41 6.96 2.12 20.59
CA ILE A 41 6.56 2.81 21.81
C ILE A 41 5.80 1.79 22.67
N THR A 42 6.40 1.43 23.81
CA THR A 42 5.73 0.60 24.81
C THR A 42 5.01 1.52 25.78
N VAL A 43 3.68 1.49 25.75
CA VAL A 43 2.86 2.26 26.70
C VAL A 43 2.42 1.34 27.82
N SER A 44 3.02 1.47 29.00
CA SER A 44 2.66 0.80 30.25
C SER A 44 1.52 1.53 30.99
N ASP A 45 0.82 0.83 31.89
CA ASP A 45 -0.25 1.41 32.73
C ASP A 45 0.28 2.43 33.76
N ASN A 46 1.57 2.36 34.12
CA ASN A 46 2.27 3.30 34.99
C ASN A 46 3.48 3.92 34.27
N PRO A 47 3.73 5.24 34.38
CA PRO A 47 4.95 5.88 33.88
C PRO A 47 6.21 5.31 34.57
N PRO A 48 7.38 5.34 33.90
CA PRO A 48 7.66 5.96 32.60
C PRO A 48 7.24 5.09 31.42
N HIS A 49 6.82 5.72 30.32
CA HIS A 49 6.66 5.03 29.04
C HIS A 49 8.04 4.77 28.43
N GLU A 50 8.31 3.54 28.03
CA GLU A 50 9.59 3.15 27.47
C GLU A 50 9.53 3.13 25.93
N GLY A 51 10.40 3.92 25.29
CA GLY A 51 10.69 3.80 23.88
C GLY A 51 11.76 2.72 23.68
N SER A 52 11.42 1.62 23.03
CA SER A 52 12.39 0.59 22.68
C SER A 52 12.60 0.55 21.17
N ILE A 53 13.87 0.52 20.74
CA ILE A 53 14.21 0.27 19.34
C ILE A 53 14.38 -1.23 19.17
N LYS A 54 13.44 -1.87 18.47
CA LYS A 54 13.52 -3.29 18.17
C LYS A 54 14.15 -3.48 16.79
N PHE A 55 15.42 -3.88 16.77
CA PHE A 55 16.05 -4.43 15.57
C PHE A 55 15.64 -5.89 15.44
N THR A 56 15.04 -6.24 14.31
CA THR A 56 14.71 -7.63 13.98
C THR A 56 15.51 -7.99 12.74
N GLU A 57 16.55 -8.79 12.92
CA GLU A 57 17.36 -9.28 11.81
C GLU A 57 16.91 -10.68 11.44
N SER A 58 16.62 -10.91 10.15
CA SER A 58 16.33 -12.25 9.64
C SER A 58 17.56 -12.77 8.91
N LEU A 59 17.96 -14.00 9.22
CA LEU A 59 19.05 -14.70 8.51
C LEU A 59 18.70 -14.98 7.04
N THR A 60 17.41 -15.01 6.69
CA THR A 60 16.92 -15.19 5.31
C THR A 60 16.69 -13.85 4.59
N SER A 61 17.12 -12.74 5.20
CA SER A 61 16.76 -11.40 4.73
C SER A 61 17.16 -11.12 3.29
N VAL A 62 18.40 -11.48 2.97
CA VAL A 62 19.04 -11.32 1.65
C VAL A 62 18.33 -12.16 0.59
N ALA A 63 18.13 -13.46 0.84
CA ALA A 63 17.51 -14.39 -0.11
C ALA A 63 16.08 -13.94 -0.48
N GLU A 64 15.28 -13.53 0.50
CA GLU A 64 13.94 -13.00 0.23
C GLU A 64 13.99 -11.66 -0.54
N SER A 65 14.96 -10.80 -0.28
CA SER A 65 15.13 -9.56 -1.05
C SER A 65 15.49 -9.85 -2.51
N GLU A 66 16.34 -10.84 -2.76
CA GLU A 66 16.68 -11.29 -4.12
C GLU A 66 15.45 -11.85 -4.83
N VAL A 67 14.62 -12.63 -4.12
CA VAL A 67 13.34 -13.12 -4.66
C VAL A 67 12.44 -11.94 -5.03
N ILE A 68 12.22 -10.98 -4.14
CA ILE A 68 11.39 -9.80 -4.45
C ILE A 68 11.93 -9.00 -5.65
N LYS A 69 13.25 -8.80 -5.72
CA LYS A 69 13.90 -8.17 -6.87
C LYS A 69 13.66 -8.95 -8.16
N SER A 70 13.76 -10.28 -8.12
CA SER A 70 13.47 -11.14 -9.28
C SER A 70 12.00 -11.07 -9.74
N LEU A 71 11.09 -10.78 -8.80
CA LEU A 71 9.66 -10.63 -9.06
C LEU A 71 9.26 -9.22 -9.52
N SER A 72 10.18 -8.27 -9.65
CA SER A 72 9.89 -6.91 -10.12
C SER A 72 9.02 -6.83 -11.38
N PRO A 73 9.24 -7.62 -12.45
CA PRO A 73 8.36 -7.60 -13.61
C PRO A 73 6.92 -8.00 -13.27
N LEU A 74 6.74 -9.01 -12.42
CA LEU A 74 5.42 -9.47 -11.98
C LEU A 74 4.73 -8.42 -11.11
N ILE A 75 5.46 -7.87 -10.11
CA ILE A 75 4.96 -6.80 -9.23
C ILE A 75 4.49 -5.60 -10.08
N PHE A 76 5.31 -5.17 -11.04
CA PHE A 76 4.97 -4.09 -11.94
C PHE A 76 3.70 -4.40 -12.77
N VAL A 77 3.63 -5.58 -13.38
CA VAL A 77 2.48 -5.96 -14.23
C VAL A 77 1.20 -6.09 -13.40
N SER A 78 1.27 -6.67 -12.20
CA SER A 78 0.12 -6.79 -11.29
C SER A 78 -0.36 -5.42 -10.83
N ALA A 79 0.54 -4.50 -10.47
CA ALA A 79 0.19 -3.12 -10.11
C ALA A 79 -0.49 -2.38 -11.27
N PHE A 80 0.07 -2.52 -12.49
CA PHE A 80 -0.54 -1.95 -13.68
C PHE A 80 -1.93 -2.52 -13.95
N LYS A 81 -2.11 -3.84 -13.84
CA LYS A 81 -3.42 -4.47 -14.03
C LYS A 81 -4.46 -3.99 -13.02
N ILE A 82 -4.08 -3.75 -11.76
CA ILE A 82 -5.00 -3.15 -10.79
C ILE A 82 -5.47 -1.77 -11.28
N CYS A 83 -4.55 -0.89 -11.70
CA CYS A 83 -4.93 0.40 -12.27
C CYS A 83 -5.82 0.25 -13.51
N ASP A 84 -5.49 -0.68 -14.41
CA ASP A 84 -6.26 -0.96 -15.62
C ASP A 84 -7.70 -1.38 -15.31
N MET A 85 -7.88 -2.32 -14.37
CA MET A 85 -9.18 -2.81 -13.95
C MET A 85 -9.98 -1.76 -13.18
N ILE A 86 -9.32 -0.86 -12.44
CA ILE A 86 -9.97 0.31 -11.82
C ILE A 86 -10.51 1.25 -12.90
N ILE A 87 -9.72 1.56 -13.94
CA ILE A 87 -10.18 2.39 -15.06
C ILE A 87 -11.37 1.75 -15.76
N GLU A 88 -11.30 0.44 -16.05
CA GLU A 88 -12.41 -0.31 -16.65
C GLU A 88 -13.67 -0.27 -15.80
N TRP A 89 -13.52 -0.48 -14.48
CA TRP A 89 -14.63 -0.40 -13.54
C TRP A 89 -15.27 0.99 -13.55
N VAL A 90 -14.48 2.07 -13.47
CA VAL A 90 -15.03 3.45 -13.56
C VAL A 90 -15.79 3.65 -14.87
N LEU A 91 -15.26 3.18 -16.00
CA LEU A 91 -15.94 3.31 -17.29
C LEU A 91 -17.26 2.52 -17.34
N ASN A 92 -17.24 1.28 -16.87
CA ASN A 92 -18.41 0.40 -16.84
C ASN A 92 -19.52 0.98 -15.96
N GLU A 93 -19.16 1.51 -14.78
CA GLU A 93 -20.09 2.16 -13.86
C GLU A 93 -20.75 3.39 -14.52
N ASN A 94 -19.99 4.16 -15.30
CA ASN A 94 -20.51 5.28 -16.10
C ASN A 94 -21.30 4.85 -17.35
N GLY A 95 -21.68 3.57 -17.45
CA GLY A 95 -22.46 3.02 -18.56
C GLY A 95 -21.69 2.96 -19.88
N LYS A 96 -20.38 3.23 -19.88
CA LYS A 96 -19.53 3.08 -21.07
C LYS A 96 -19.25 1.59 -21.24
N LYS A 97 -19.26 1.12 -22.49
CA LYS A 97 -18.98 -0.29 -22.83
C LYS A 97 -17.87 -0.38 -23.85
N PRO A 98 -17.08 -1.46 -23.84
CA PRO A 98 -16.13 -1.73 -24.92
C PRO A 98 -16.89 -1.91 -26.24
N LYS A 99 -16.28 -1.48 -27.36
CA LYS A 99 -16.84 -1.69 -28.71
C LYS A 99 -16.77 -3.15 -29.19
N GLY A 100 -16.21 -4.06 -28.38
CA GLY A 100 -16.09 -5.49 -28.64
C GLY A 100 -16.09 -6.27 -27.33
N HIS A 101 -15.54 -7.49 -27.30
CA HIS A 101 -15.51 -8.33 -26.09
C HIS A 101 -14.66 -7.75 -24.95
N PHE A 102 -13.62 -6.97 -25.27
CA PHE A 102 -12.69 -6.40 -24.29
C PHE A 102 -12.42 -4.93 -24.56
N TRP A 103 -12.08 -4.20 -23.51
CA TRP A 103 -11.67 -2.80 -23.60
C TRP A 103 -10.34 -2.68 -24.35
N ASN A 104 -10.36 -1.97 -25.48
CA ASN A 104 -9.14 -1.54 -26.14
C ASN A 104 -8.54 -0.36 -25.37
N PHE A 105 -7.22 -0.33 -25.21
CA PHE A 105 -6.52 0.72 -24.46
C PHE A 105 -6.82 2.15 -24.98
N MET A 106 -6.85 2.33 -26.30
CA MET A 106 -7.18 3.61 -26.93
C MET A 106 -8.61 4.05 -26.57
N THR A 107 -9.54 3.11 -26.61
CA THR A 107 -10.93 3.38 -26.27
C THR A 107 -11.09 3.71 -24.79
N LYS A 108 -10.29 3.09 -23.91
CA LYS A 108 -10.26 3.43 -22.47
C LYS A 108 -9.78 4.85 -22.25
N ILE A 109 -8.65 5.25 -22.85
CA ILE A 109 -8.12 6.62 -22.70
C ILE A 109 -9.15 7.63 -23.19
N SER A 110 -9.66 7.45 -24.41
CA SER A 110 -10.62 8.40 -24.98
C SER A 110 -11.90 8.47 -24.14
N ALA A 111 -12.36 7.37 -23.56
CA ALA A 111 -13.56 7.35 -22.75
C ALA A 111 -13.34 7.93 -21.35
N ILE A 112 -12.19 7.69 -20.71
CA ILE A 112 -11.92 8.15 -19.34
C ILE A 112 -11.60 9.66 -19.28
N GLN A 113 -11.15 10.23 -20.40
CA GLN A 113 -10.91 11.68 -20.54
C GLN A 113 -12.19 12.48 -20.84
N ASP A 114 -13.32 11.82 -21.05
CA ASP A 114 -14.63 12.48 -21.19
C ASP A 114 -15.00 13.20 -19.89
N HIS A 115 -15.29 14.51 -19.97
CA HIS A 115 -15.63 15.33 -18.81
C HIS A 115 -16.91 14.89 -18.09
N SER A 116 -17.73 14.05 -18.71
CA SER A 116 -18.93 13.48 -18.10
C SER A 116 -18.66 12.27 -17.20
N ILE A 117 -17.42 11.76 -17.14
CA ILE A 117 -17.08 10.63 -16.28
C ILE A 117 -17.14 11.04 -14.80
N ILE A 118 -17.99 10.33 -14.07
CA ILE A 118 -18.14 10.45 -12.61
C ILE A 118 -17.21 9.42 -11.97
N PHE A 119 -16.27 9.89 -11.14
CA PHE A 119 -15.37 9.00 -10.38
C PHE A 119 -16.00 8.60 -9.04
N PRO A 120 -15.51 7.55 -8.36
CA PRO A 120 -15.87 7.28 -6.97
C PRO A 120 -15.64 8.49 -6.06
N ASP A 121 -16.48 8.67 -5.03
CA ASP A 121 -16.49 9.89 -4.19
C ASP A 121 -15.12 10.34 -3.70
N PHE A 122 -14.25 9.44 -3.22
CA PHE A 122 -12.93 9.86 -2.74
C PHE A 122 -12.02 10.38 -3.86
N LEU A 123 -12.12 9.84 -5.08
CA LEU A 123 -11.37 10.35 -6.24
C LEU A 123 -11.91 11.72 -6.71
N GLN A 124 -13.11 12.09 -6.27
CA GLN A 124 -13.67 13.42 -6.48
C GLN A 124 -13.35 14.41 -5.36
N THR A 125 -12.93 13.94 -4.16
CA THR A 125 -12.60 14.85 -3.04
C THR A 125 -11.49 15.83 -3.38
N GLU A 126 -10.62 15.47 -4.32
CA GLU A 126 -9.57 16.34 -4.83
C GLU A 126 -9.38 16.10 -6.35
N PRO A 127 -9.59 17.12 -7.21
CA PRO A 127 -9.50 16.99 -8.68
C PRO A 127 -8.15 16.55 -9.23
N LEU A 128 -7.13 16.43 -8.38
CA LEU A 128 -5.81 15.96 -8.74
C LEU A 128 -5.72 14.43 -8.75
N PHE A 129 -6.53 13.72 -7.94
CA PHE A 129 -6.43 12.26 -7.81
C PHE A 129 -6.74 11.50 -9.10
N ASN A 130 -7.84 11.85 -9.76
CA ASN A 130 -8.23 11.20 -11.01
C ASN A 130 -7.21 11.50 -12.12
N LYS A 131 -6.66 12.72 -12.18
CA LYS A 131 -5.59 13.08 -13.12
C LYS A 131 -4.34 12.25 -12.89
N VAL A 132 -3.89 12.13 -11.65
CA VAL A 132 -2.73 11.29 -11.29
C VAL A 132 -2.95 9.84 -11.71
N LEU A 133 -4.11 9.25 -11.39
CA LEU A 133 -4.44 7.88 -11.78
C LEU A 133 -4.38 7.69 -13.30
N ILE A 134 -5.04 8.57 -14.06
CA ILE A 134 -5.06 8.52 -15.53
C ILE A 134 -3.65 8.68 -16.10
N SER A 135 -2.87 9.65 -15.60
CA SER A 135 -1.52 9.94 -16.09
C SER A 135 -0.55 8.78 -15.78
N ILE A 136 -0.62 8.15 -14.62
CA ILE A 136 0.13 6.91 -14.30
C ILE A 136 -0.25 5.78 -15.25
N PHE A 137 -1.56 5.58 -15.47
CA PHE A 137 -2.08 4.55 -16.35
C PHE A 137 -1.59 4.71 -17.80
N ILE A 138 -1.63 5.93 -18.34
CA ILE A 138 -1.12 6.26 -19.67
C ILE A 138 0.39 6.03 -19.73
N TYR A 139 1.13 6.53 -18.74
CA TYR A 139 2.59 6.44 -18.71
C TYR A 139 3.08 4.98 -18.79
N PHE A 140 2.51 4.06 -18.01
CA PHE A 140 3.02 2.69 -17.94
C PHE A 140 2.58 1.77 -19.09
N ARG A 141 1.63 2.19 -19.94
CA ARG A 141 1.07 1.38 -21.02
C ARG A 141 2.12 0.69 -21.90
N PRO A 142 3.11 1.39 -22.48
CA PRO A 142 4.02 0.75 -23.44
C PRO A 142 4.86 -0.35 -22.76
N ARG A 143 5.24 -0.12 -21.51
CA ARG A 143 6.11 -1.00 -20.70
C ARG A 143 5.41 -2.31 -20.34
N ARG A 144 4.16 -2.24 -19.88
CA ARG A 144 3.39 -3.46 -19.55
C ARG A 144 3.18 -4.33 -20.78
N ASN A 145 2.82 -3.72 -21.92
CA ASN A 145 2.63 -4.48 -23.15
C ASN A 145 3.91 -5.18 -23.59
N ALA A 146 5.05 -4.48 -23.53
CA ALA A 146 6.34 -5.09 -23.85
C ALA A 146 6.69 -6.24 -22.89
N ILE A 147 6.42 -6.10 -21.58
CA ILE A 147 6.66 -7.19 -20.61
C ILE A 147 5.84 -8.43 -20.93
N VAL A 148 4.54 -8.25 -21.20
CA VAL A 148 3.61 -9.36 -21.48
C VAL A 148 3.95 -10.10 -22.78
N HIS A 149 4.43 -9.39 -23.80
CA HIS A 149 4.73 -9.99 -25.11
C HIS A 149 6.18 -10.46 -25.28
N GLY A 150 7.04 -10.26 -24.27
CA GLY A 150 8.47 -10.56 -24.35
C GLY A 150 9.24 -9.55 -25.20
N GLY A 151 10.55 -9.41 -24.95
CA GLY A 151 11.41 -8.50 -25.72
C GLY A 151 11.42 -7.03 -25.23
N TRP A 152 11.11 -6.80 -23.95
CA TRP A 152 11.10 -5.47 -23.33
C TRP A 152 12.46 -4.98 -22.85
N GLY A 153 13.45 -5.86 -22.72
CA GLY A 153 14.77 -5.55 -22.16
C GLY A 153 15.18 -6.59 -21.12
N LYS A 154 15.62 -6.13 -19.94
CA LYS A 154 16.11 -7.01 -18.86
C LYS A 154 15.82 -6.46 -17.47
N GLN A 155 15.77 -7.35 -16.49
CA GLN A 155 15.76 -7.01 -15.07
C GLN A 155 17.20 -7.10 -14.52
N VAL A 156 17.63 -6.09 -13.75
CA VAL A 156 18.95 -6.06 -13.09
C VAL A 156 18.75 -5.54 -11.66
N ASP A 157 19.06 -6.34 -10.65
CA ASP A 157 18.90 -5.98 -9.23
C ASP A 157 17.50 -5.46 -8.85
N GLY A 158 16.46 -5.95 -9.53
CA GLY A 158 15.07 -5.50 -9.34
C GLY A 158 14.70 -4.27 -10.16
N ASP A 159 15.65 -3.57 -10.77
CA ASP A 159 15.38 -2.51 -11.72
C ASP A 159 14.94 -3.11 -13.07
N LEU A 160 13.99 -2.46 -13.73
CA LEU A 160 13.54 -2.84 -15.07
C LEU A 160 14.21 -1.92 -16.09
N HIS A 161 15.11 -2.49 -16.88
CA HIS A 161 15.81 -1.80 -17.94
C HIS A 161 15.07 -2.07 -19.26
N PHE A 162 14.32 -1.07 -19.70
CA PHE A 162 13.56 -1.14 -20.92
C PHE A 162 14.42 -0.76 -22.12
N ASN A 163 14.41 -1.61 -23.15
CA ASN A 163 15.02 -1.32 -24.44
C ASN A 163 14.21 -2.00 -25.54
N PHE A 164 13.17 -1.31 -26.01
CA PHE A 164 12.29 -1.83 -27.04
C PHE A 164 11.76 -0.71 -27.93
N LYS A 165 11.39 -1.07 -29.15
CA LYS A 165 10.63 -0.20 -30.04
C LYS A 165 9.15 -0.47 -29.84
N TYR A 166 8.38 0.59 -29.82
CA TYR A 166 6.95 0.51 -29.66
C TYR A 166 6.24 1.45 -30.61
N GLU A 167 5.11 0.99 -31.09
CA GLU A 167 4.24 1.72 -31.97
C GLU A 167 2.84 1.62 -31.37
N ASP A 168 2.27 2.77 -31.02
CA ASP A 168 0.84 2.87 -30.84
C ASP A 168 0.29 4.06 -31.58
N GLN A 169 -1.03 4.05 -31.73
CA GLN A 169 -1.79 5.10 -32.38
C GLN A 169 -1.76 6.43 -31.60
N LEU A 170 -1.14 6.52 -30.42
CA LEU A 170 -0.98 7.76 -29.62
C LEU A 170 0.42 8.37 -29.71
N SER A 171 1.41 7.55 -30.04
CA SER A 171 2.81 7.92 -30.09
C SER A 171 3.21 8.15 -31.54
N SER A 172 4.08 9.13 -31.79
CA SER A 172 4.70 9.31 -33.11
C SER A 172 5.31 7.99 -33.61
N PRO A 173 5.39 7.77 -34.95
CA PRO A 173 5.76 6.47 -35.49
C PRO A 173 7.12 6.00 -34.95
N LYS A 174 7.12 4.80 -34.35
CA LYS A 174 8.28 4.08 -33.78
C LYS A 174 9.04 4.84 -32.69
N SER A 175 8.37 5.07 -31.55
CA SER A 175 9.06 5.53 -30.34
C SER A 175 9.94 4.41 -29.78
N THR A 176 11.17 4.75 -29.40
CA THR A 176 12.06 3.82 -28.70
C THR A 176 11.99 4.12 -27.21
N VAL A 177 11.68 3.11 -26.40
CA VAL A 177 11.75 3.20 -24.95
C VAL A 177 13.12 2.67 -24.55
N ASN A 178 13.98 3.57 -24.08
CA ASN A 178 15.30 3.25 -23.51
C ASN A 178 15.45 3.95 -22.17
N GLU A 179 15.01 3.27 -21.11
CA GLU A 179 14.98 3.86 -19.77
C GLU A 179 15.05 2.79 -18.68
N LYS A 180 15.20 3.28 -17.46
CA LYS A 180 15.30 2.46 -16.27
C LYS A 180 14.14 2.82 -15.33
N LEU A 181 13.33 1.82 -14.99
CA LEU A 181 12.45 1.89 -13.82
C LEU A 181 13.20 1.33 -12.61
N ARG A 182 13.35 2.14 -11.56
CA ARG A 182 14.02 1.67 -10.34
C ARG A 182 13.10 0.73 -9.57
N HIS A 183 13.68 -0.23 -8.87
CA HIS A 183 12.97 -1.15 -8.00
C HIS A 183 12.07 -0.39 -7.01
N ASP A 184 12.60 0.64 -6.36
CA ASP A 184 11.84 1.47 -5.42
C ASP A 184 10.60 2.13 -6.04
N ASP A 185 10.68 2.55 -7.31
CA ASP A 185 9.55 3.17 -8.00
C ASP A 185 8.48 2.12 -8.33
N ILE A 186 8.88 0.90 -8.70
CA ILE A 186 7.97 -0.24 -8.95
C ILE A 186 7.17 -0.57 -7.69
N LEU A 187 7.84 -0.57 -6.54
CA LEU A 187 7.24 -0.94 -5.27
C LEU A 187 6.38 0.19 -4.71
N THR A 188 6.81 1.44 -4.88
CA THR A 188 5.98 2.62 -4.60
C THR A 188 4.71 2.58 -5.45
N PHE A 189 4.81 2.23 -6.73
CA PHE A 189 3.65 2.08 -7.61
C PHE A 189 2.74 0.90 -7.18
N ALA A 190 3.32 -0.23 -6.80
CA ALA A 190 2.57 -1.36 -6.30
C ALA A 190 1.80 -1.04 -5.01
N ASP A 191 2.43 -0.34 -4.06
CA ASP A 191 1.77 0.11 -2.82
C ASP A 191 0.66 1.11 -3.12
N TYR A 192 0.91 2.06 -4.03
CA TYR A 192 -0.12 2.98 -4.52
C TYR A 192 -1.34 2.23 -5.06
N ALA A 193 -1.13 1.26 -5.96
CA ALA A 193 -2.21 0.49 -6.58
C ALA A 193 -3.01 -0.32 -5.55
N VAL A 194 -2.32 -0.95 -4.59
CA VAL A 194 -2.99 -1.71 -3.50
C VAL A 194 -3.81 -0.78 -2.61
N LYS A 195 -3.24 0.31 -2.09
CA LYS A 195 -3.97 1.24 -1.21
C LYS A 195 -5.16 1.88 -1.92
N LEU A 196 -4.99 2.24 -3.19
CA LEU A 196 -6.07 2.76 -4.02
C LEU A 196 -7.20 1.72 -4.13
N SER A 197 -6.87 0.46 -4.45
CA SER A 197 -7.87 -0.61 -4.55
C SER A 197 -8.59 -0.88 -3.23
N ASP A 198 -7.88 -0.85 -2.10
CA ASP A 198 -8.44 -1.05 -0.77
C ASP A 198 -9.47 0.04 -0.43
N LEU A 199 -9.15 1.29 -0.78
CA LEU A 199 -10.05 2.42 -0.55
C LEU A 199 -11.30 2.38 -1.44
N LEU A 200 -11.19 1.90 -2.69
CA LEU A 200 -12.32 1.73 -3.61
C LEU A 200 -13.27 0.60 -3.14
N ILE A 201 -12.70 -0.50 -2.64
CA ILE A 201 -13.45 -1.68 -2.17
C ILE A 201 -14.14 -1.40 -0.83
N THR A 202 -13.42 -0.81 0.12
CA THR A 202 -13.92 -0.52 1.46
C THR A 202 -13.83 0.98 1.75
N PRO A 203 -14.63 1.82 1.07
CA PRO A 203 -14.60 3.24 1.31
C PRO A 203 -15.17 3.52 2.70
N SER A 204 -14.32 4.06 3.55
CA SER A 204 -14.71 4.60 4.84
C SER A 204 -14.51 6.11 4.75
N SER A 205 -15.58 6.86 5.02
CA SER A 205 -15.59 8.33 5.05
C SER A 205 -14.61 8.93 6.06
N LYS A 206 -13.94 8.10 6.88
CA LYS A 206 -12.94 8.49 7.88
C LYS A 206 -11.53 7.99 7.59
N ASN A 207 -11.25 7.39 6.43
CA ASN A 207 -9.93 6.81 6.13
C ASN A 207 -8.92 7.85 5.61
N THR A 208 -8.79 8.98 6.30
CA THR A 208 -7.86 10.08 5.96
C THR A 208 -6.41 9.60 5.87
N ILE A 209 -6.03 8.64 6.73
CA ILE A 209 -4.68 8.04 6.73
C ILE A 209 -4.36 7.35 5.40
N THR A 210 -5.27 6.55 4.87
CA THR A 210 -5.04 5.85 3.59
C THR A 210 -5.01 6.84 2.43
N ILE A 211 -5.86 7.88 2.48
CA ILE A 211 -5.86 8.97 1.50
C ILE A 211 -4.51 9.70 1.51
N ASP A 212 -4.01 10.09 2.68
CA ASP A 212 -2.71 10.76 2.81
C ASP A 212 -1.53 9.88 2.36
N ALA A 213 -1.61 8.56 2.62
CA ALA A 213 -0.64 7.61 2.10
C ALA A 213 -0.67 7.54 0.57
N ILE A 214 -1.85 7.51 -0.06
CA ILE A 214 -1.99 7.53 -1.52
C ILE A 214 -1.41 8.84 -2.09
N LYS A 215 -1.68 9.99 -1.45
CA LYS A 215 -1.09 11.30 -1.84
C LYS A 215 0.43 11.29 -1.76
N TYR A 216 0.97 10.83 -0.64
CA TYR A 216 2.42 10.70 -0.44
C TYR A 216 3.07 9.79 -1.51
N LEU A 217 2.47 8.64 -1.78
CA LEU A 217 2.95 7.72 -2.81
C LEU A 217 2.84 8.35 -4.21
N SER A 218 1.78 9.10 -4.48
CA SER A 218 1.61 9.84 -5.74
C SER A 218 2.75 10.84 -5.94
N ASP A 219 3.07 11.66 -4.94
CA ASP A 219 4.18 12.62 -5.01
C ASP A 219 5.53 11.94 -5.32
N ARG A 220 5.78 10.75 -4.77
CA ARG A 220 6.99 9.96 -5.11
C ARG A 220 7.01 9.47 -6.56
N LEU A 221 5.84 9.29 -7.17
CA LEU A 221 5.63 8.88 -8.55
C LEU A 221 5.49 10.08 -9.51
N LYS A 222 5.75 11.31 -9.06
CA LYS A 222 5.66 12.55 -9.88
C LYS A 222 6.35 12.45 -11.23
N HIS A 223 7.50 11.80 -11.28
CA HIS A 223 8.27 11.64 -12.50
C HIS A 223 7.54 10.78 -13.56
N PHE A 224 6.53 10.00 -13.18
CA PHE A 224 5.66 9.25 -14.09
C PHE A 224 4.43 10.06 -14.54
N HIS A 225 3.74 10.73 -13.62
CA HIS A 225 2.47 11.39 -13.93
C HIS A 225 2.58 12.87 -14.33
N LYS A 226 3.67 13.56 -13.94
CA LYS A 226 3.95 14.98 -14.24
C LYS A 226 2.93 16.02 -13.73
N GLU A 227 1.82 15.58 -13.13
CA GLU A 227 0.89 16.45 -12.38
C GLU A 227 1.56 17.15 -11.18
N ASN A 228 0.85 18.14 -10.62
CA ASN A 228 1.22 18.82 -9.38
C ASN A 228 1.32 17.82 -8.21
N GLU A 229 2.12 18.17 -7.21
CA GLU A 229 2.21 17.40 -5.96
C GLU A 229 1.09 17.79 -4.99
N PHE A 230 0.68 16.84 -4.17
CA PHE A 230 -0.22 17.07 -3.04
C PHE A 230 0.48 17.77 -1.87
N GLY A 231 1.80 17.66 -1.77
CA GLY A 231 2.61 18.34 -0.75
C GLY A 231 2.55 17.65 0.61
N ILE A 232 2.24 16.35 0.65
CA ILE A 232 2.14 15.60 1.91
C ILE A 232 3.55 15.23 2.38
N THR A 233 3.92 15.73 3.57
CA THR A 233 5.14 15.31 4.25
C THR A 233 4.96 13.91 4.83
N LEU A 234 6.02 13.09 4.78
CA LEU A 234 6.02 11.66 5.15
C LEU A 234 5.22 11.39 6.44
N PRO A 235 4.06 10.69 6.38
CA PRO A 235 3.36 10.30 7.59
C PRO A 235 4.20 9.29 8.37
N ARG A 236 4.41 9.52 9.67
CA ARG A 236 5.20 8.61 10.52
C ARG A 236 4.35 7.37 10.85
N TYR A 237 4.86 6.18 10.56
CA TYR A 237 4.19 4.93 10.93
C TYR A 237 4.80 4.33 12.21
N PHE A 238 3.99 4.07 13.25
CA PHE A 238 4.45 3.50 14.52
C PHE A 238 3.96 2.06 14.72
N ASN A 239 4.80 1.21 15.31
CA ASN A 239 4.34 -0.01 15.95
C ASN A 239 4.13 0.29 17.44
N VAL A 240 2.89 0.25 17.90
CA VAL A 240 2.54 0.50 19.30
C VAL A 240 2.26 -0.81 19.99
N VAL A 241 2.96 -1.08 21.08
CA VAL A 241 2.68 -2.24 21.94
C VAL A 241 2.09 -1.74 23.25
N ARG A 242 0.83 -2.05 23.50
CA ARG A 242 0.17 -1.77 24.79
C ARG A 242 0.25 -3.02 25.66
N LYS A 243 1.09 -2.96 26.69
CA LYS A 243 1.09 -3.94 27.77
C LYS A 243 0.15 -3.42 28.85
N THR A 244 -0.94 -4.13 29.10
CA THR A 244 -1.94 -3.68 30.08
C THR A 244 -2.52 -4.85 30.85
N VAL A 245 -2.93 -4.60 32.09
CA VAL A 245 -3.80 -5.50 32.87
C VAL A 245 -5.28 -5.13 32.72
N LYS A 246 -5.58 -3.97 32.12
CA LYS A 246 -6.93 -3.45 31.92
C LYS A 246 -7.64 -4.19 30.79
N GLU A 247 -8.97 -4.26 30.89
CA GLU A 247 -9.81 -4.88 29.86
C GLU A 247 -10.13 -3.92 28.71
N GLU A 248 -10.16 -2.62 29.01
CA GLU A 248 -10.41 -1.57 28.03
C GLU A 248 -9.14 -0.76 27.76
N ILE A 249 -8.98 -0.36 26.50
CA ILE A 249 -7.83 0.41 26.02
C ILE A 249 -8.29 1.81 25.64
N ASP A 250 -7.70 2.79 26.31
CA ASP A 250 -7.83 4.19 25.94
C ASP A 250 -6.98 4.47 24.70
N ILE A 251 -7.63 4.55 23.53
CA ILE A 251 -6.98 4.91 22.27
C ILE A 251 -6.57 6.38 22.26
N ASP A 252 -7.28 7.27 22.97
CA ASP A 252 -6.95 8.71 23.00
C ASP A 252 -5.63 8.97 23.72
N GLU A 253 -5.31 8.18 24.74
CA GLU A 253 -3.99 8.17 25.39
C GLU A 253 -2.88 7.84 24.38
N ILE A 254 -3.06 6.78 23.59
CA ILE A 254 -2.10 6.35 22.55
C ILE A 254 -1.94 7.45 21.48
N LEU A 255 -3.06 8.01 21.01
CA LEU A 255 -3.04 9.09 20.01
C LEU A 255 -2.33 10.34 20.50
N LYS A 256 -2.52 10.74 21.77
CA LYS A 256 -1.80 11.87 22.38
C LYS A 256 -0.29 11.63 22.42
N ILE A 257 0.13 10.43 22.82
CA ILE A 257 1.55 10.06 22.87
C ILE A 257 2.16 10.13 21.46
N LEU A 258 1.46 9.61 20.46
CA LEU A 258 1.94 9.62 19.08
C LEU A 258 2.02 11.03 18.51
N LYS A 259 1.04 11.92 18.77
CA LYS A 259 1.08 13.33 18.36
C LYS A 259 2.31 14.08 18.87
N ILE A 260 2.66 13.88 20.14
CA ILE A 260 3.85 14.48 20.75
C ILE A 260 5.12 13.95 20.06
N GLN A 261 5.18 12.65 19.78
CA GLN A 261 6.32 12.01 19.12
C GLN A 261 6.46 12.36 17.64
N THR A 262 5.39 12.84 17.01
CA THR A 262 5.37 13.24 15.60
C THR A 262 5.57 14.72 15.37
N LEU A 263 5.66 15.53 16.43
CA LEU A 263 5.64 16.99 16.35
C LEU A 263 4.41 17.49 15.57
N GLU A 264 3.23 16.92 15.87
CA GLU A 264 1.96 17.20 15.19
C GLU A 264 1.92 16.82 13.69
N ALA A 265 2.94 16.15 13.15
CA ALA A 265 2.90 15.62 11.79
C ALA A 265 1.90 14.45 11.68
N PRO A 266 1.27 14.24 10.49
CA PRO A 266 0.40 13.10 10.24
C PRO A 266 1.08 11.77 10.58
N PHE A 267 0.35 10.84 11.17
CA PHE A 267 0.88 9.53 11.55
C PHE A 267 -0.15 8.42 11.42
N SER A 268 0.36 7.20 11.37
CA SER A 268 -0.41 5.97 11.41
C SER A 268 0.26 4.98 12.35
N PHE A 269 -0.48 4.00 12.86
CA PHE A 269 0.12 3.00 13.74
C PHE A 269 -0.59 1.66 13.67
N HIS A 270 0.16 0.61 13.98
CA HIS A 270 -0.38 -0.72 14.28
C HIS A 270 -0.29 -0.96 15.79
N LEU A 271 -1.43 -1.30 16.41
CA LEU A 271 -1.54 -1.58 17.84
C LEU A 271 -1.51 -3.08 18.09
N THR A 272 -0.50 -3.55 18.83
CA THR A 272 -0.47 -4.90 19.41
C THR A 272 -0.75 -4.81 20.91
N ILE A 273 -1.70 -5.61 21.39
CA ILE A 273 -2.12 -5.64 22.79
C ILE A 273 -1.57 -6.90 23.44
N ILE A 274 -0.84 -6.74 24.53
CA ILE A 274 -0.35 -7.84 25.35
C ILE A 274 -1.01 -7.73 26.72
N LYS A 275 -1.96 -8.63 26.99
CA LYS A 275 -2.62 -8.71 28.31
C LYS A 275 -1.70 -9.47 29.26
N ASN A 276 -1.17 -8.79 30.26
CA ASN A 276 -0.41 -9.46 31.32
C ASN A 276 -1.44 -10.04 32.31
N LEU A 277 -1.48 -11.37 32.42
CA LEU A 277 -2.20 -12.02 33.51
C LEU A 277 -1.43 -11.74 34.80
N SER A 278 -2.08 -11.14 35.80
CA SER A 278 -1.48 -10.99 37.12
C SER A 278 -1.13 -12.38 37.64
N VAL A 279 0.17 -12.67 37.77
CA VAL A 279 0.63 -13.83 38.54
C VAL A 279 0.27 -13.52 39.99
N ASN A 280 -0.85 -14.07 40.44
CA ASN A 280 -1.19 -14.09 41.85
C ASN A 280 -0.11 -14.94 42.53
N ASN A 281 0.86 -14.29 43.15
CA ASN A 281 1.74 -14.94 44.13
C ASN A 281 0.86 -15.36 45.31
N ALA A 282 0.28 -16.55 45.21
CA ALA A 282 -0.35 -17.21 46.33
C ALA A 282 0.74 -17.54 47.36
N ASN A 283 0.60 -16.93 48.53
CA ASN A 283 1.40 -17.17 49.72
C ASN A 283 1.60 -18.68 49.97
N PHE A 284 2.81 -19.18 49.74
CA PHE A 284 3.26 -20.40 50.40
C PHE A 284 3.62 -20.04 51.84
N SER A 285 2.69 -20.29 52.76
CA SER A 285 3.02 -20.39 54.19
C SER A 285 3.86 -21.67 54.42
N PRO A 286 4.95 -21.62 55.20
CA PRO A 286 5.71 -22.82 55.53
C PRO A 286 4.90 -23.69 56.50
N ALA A 287 4.69 -24.95 56.13
CA ALA A 287 4.13 -25.94 57.02
C ALA A 287 5.13 -26.24 58.15
N ASN A 288 4.70 -26.04 59.40
CA ASN A 288 5.41 -26.49 60.60
C ASN A 288 5.46 -28.02 60.63
N ASN A 289 6.63 -28.59 60.35
CA ASN A 289 6.92 -29.98 60.67
C ASN A 289 7.16 -30.12 62.18
N SER A 290 6.17 -30.64 62.90
CA SER A 290 6.37 -31.28 64.20
C SER A 290 6.56 -32.78 63.94
N CYS A 291 7.78 -33.29 64.19
CA CYS A 291 8.06 -34.72 64.22
C CYS A 291 8.21 -35.12 65.69
N GLY A 292 7.30 -35.98 66.16
CA GLY A 292 7.30 -36.55 67.49
C GLY A 292 8.37 -37.63 67.66
N GLN A 293 8.77 -37.80 68.92
CA GLN A 293 9.61 -38.87 69.43
C GLN A 293 9.00 -40.26 69.16
N VAL A 294 9.82 -41.22 68.71
CA VAL A 294 10.23 -42.43 69.46
C VAL A 294 11.64 -42.80 69.02
#